data_AF-A0A376TTR9-F1
#
_entry.id   AF-A0A376TTR9-F1
#
_cell.length_a   1.000
_cell.length_b   1.000
_cell.length_c   1.000
_cell.angle_alpha   90.00
_cell.angle_beta   90.00
_cell.angle_gamma   90.00
#
_symmetry.space_group_name_H-M   'P 1'
#
loop_
_entity.id
_entity.type
_entity.pdbx_description
1 polymer ?
#
loop_
_entity_poly.entity_id
_entity_poly.type
_entity_poly.pdbx_seq_one_letter_code
_entity_poly.pdbx_strand_id
1 'polypeptide(L)'
;MVKLKSPKLCWRKPQSGALRGTRLQAIMDMDVNAMMTVIPRISSPALTAQEIAEMDPADLTAMSVEVVTFLLKKSVLAGLPTA
;
A
#
# COMPACT_ATOMS: atom_id res chain seq x y z
N MET A 1 -14.97 -5.83 -5.56
CA MET A 1 -13.96 -5.12 -6.38
C MET A 1 -14.05 -3.64 -6.06
N VAL A 2 -13.18 -3.11 -5.20
CA VAL A 2 -13.08 -1.66 -4.98
C VAL A 2 -12.46 -1.06 -6.23
N LYS A 3 -13.20 -0.20 -6.91
CA LYS A 3 -12.76 0.42 -8.17
C LYS A 3 -12.14 1.77 -7.81
N LEU A 4 -10.81 1.77 -7.62
CA LEU A 4 -10.03 2.97 -7.34
C LEU A 4 -10.41 4.07 -8.35
N LYS A 5 -10.73 5.26 -7.86
CA LYS A 5 -11.35 6.35 -8.65
C LYS A 5 -10.45 6.99 -9.72
N SER A 6 -9.20 6.54 -9.88
CA SER A 6 -8.22 7.18 -10.77
C SER A 6 -7.72 6.22 -11.87
N PRO A 7 -7.99 6.48 -13.18
CA PRO A 7 -7.84 5.48 -14.24
C PRO A 7 -6.41 5.02 -14.62
N LYS A 8 -5.34 5.44 -13.92
CA LYS A 8 -3.94 5.12 -14.32
C LYS A 8 -2.93 5.02 -13.17
N LEU A 9 -3.34 4.60 -11.97
CA LEU A 9 -2.38 4.37 -10.88
C LEU A 9 -1.72 3.00 -11.04
N CYS A 10 -0.43 2.98 -11.39
CA CYS A 10 0.37 1.76 -11.48
C CYS A 10 1.08 1.48 -10.17
N TRP A 11 0.95 0.25 -9.66
CA TRP A 11 1.64 -0.24 -8.47
C TRP A 11 2.89 -1.00 -8.85
N ARG A 12 4.04 -0.60 -8.29
CA ARG A 12 5.30 -1.34 -8.43
C ARG A 12 5.56 -2.13 -7.15
N LYS A 13 5.99 -3.39 -7.28
CA LYS A 13 6.47 -4.16 -6.14
C LYS A 13 7.64 -3.41 -5.45
N PRO A 14 7.54 -3.09 -4.14
CA PRO A 14 8.57 -2.35 -3.43
C PRO A 14 9.92 -3.08 -3.46
N GLN A 15 10.99 -2.33 -3.71
CA GLN A 15 12.34 -2.71 -3.28
C GLN A 15 12.52 -2.30 -1.82
N SER A 16 13.47 -2.91 -1.09
CA SER A 16 13.70 -2.62 0.33
C SER A 16 13.94 -1.13 0.61
N GLY A 17 14.60 -0.40 -0.30
CA GLY A 17 14.82 1.04 -0.19
C GLY A 17 13.54 1.89 -0.15
N ALA A 18 12.44 1.41 -0.73
CA ALA A 18 11.15 2.10 -0.67
C ALA A 18 10.57 2.13 0.76
N LEU A 19 11.02 1.21 1.63
CA LEU A 19 10.59 1.11 3.02
C LEU A 19 11.50 1.88 3.98
N ARG A 20 12.48 2.66 3.48
CA ARG A 20 13.41 3.36 4.38
C ARG A 20 12.65 4.32 5.30
N GLY A 21 13.08 4.41 6.56
CA GLY A 21 12.51 5.33 7.53
C GLY A 21 11.13 4.93 8.06
N THR A 22 10.63 3.74 7.72
CA THR A 22 9.42 3.16 8.31
C THR A 22 9.75 1.86 9.03
N ARG A 23 9.05 1.59 10.13
CA ARG A 23 9.16 0.31 10.84
C ARG A 23 8.35 -0.72 10.07
N LEU A 24 8.93 -1.89 9.78
CA LEU A 24 8.21 -2.96 9.07
C LEU A 24 6.94 -3.39 9.81
N GLN A 25 6.97 -3.45 11.14
CA GLN A 25 5.80 -3.73 11.96
C GLN A 25 4.67 -2.72 11.71
N ALA A 26 4.99 -1.43 11.63
CA ALA A 26 3.98 -0.40 11.35
C ALA A 26 3.35 -0.56 9.95
N ILE A 27 4.09 -1.06 8.97
CA ILE A 27 3.53 -1.41 7.65
C ILE A 27 2.59 -2.60 7.77
N MET A 28 2.98 -3.64 8.52
CA MET A 28 2.16 -4.84 8.75
C MET A 28 0.86 -4.51 9.49
N ASP A 29 0.92 -3.58 10.44
CA ASP A 29 -0.23 -3.08 11.19
C ASP A 29 -1.06 -2.05 10.39
N MET A 30 -0.68 -1.80 9.13
CA MET A 30 -1.32 -0.83 8.23
C MET A 30 -1.41 0.59 8.82
N ASP A 31 -0.39 1.01 9.58
CA ASP A 31 -0.32 2.34 10.17
C ASP A 31 -0.36 3.43 9.09
N VAL A 32 -1.27 4.39 9.26
CA VAL A 32 -1.55 5.43 8.26
C VAL A 32 -0.30 6.26 7.93
N ASN A 33 0.52 6.61 8.92
CA ASN A 33 1.72 7.42 8.70
C ASN A 33 2.80 6.62 7.95
N ALA A 34 2.93 5.34 8.26
CA ALA A 34 3.80 4.44 7.50
C ALA A 34 3.33 4.30 6.05
N MET A 35 2.02 4.16 5.82
CA MET A 35 1.43 4.05 4.48
C MET A 35 1.59 5.34 3.67
N MET A 36 1.36 6.50 4.28
CA MET A 36 1.63 7.81 3.67
C MET A 36 3.10 7.99 3.25
N THR A 37 4.02 7.29 3.91
CA THR A 37 5.44 7.31 3.54
C THR A 37 5.78 6.34 2.39
N VAL A 38 5.16 5.16 2.38
CA VAL A 38 5.50 4.07 1.45
C VAL A 38 4.74 4.17 0.13
N ILE A 39 3.44 4.45 0.17
CA ILE A 39 2.55 4.49 -1.01
C ILE A 39 3.10 5.39 -2.13
N PRO A 40 3.49 6.67 -1.87
CA PRO A 40 4.06 7.55 -2.88
C PRO A 40 5.25 6.96 -3.65
N ARG A 41 6.05 6.14 -2.96
CA ARG A 41 7.31 5.60 -3.49
C ARG A 41 7.10 4.41 -4.42
N ILE A 42 5.92 3.80 -4.38
CA ILE A 42 5.58 2.61 -5.17
C ILE A 42 4.43 2.83 -6.16
N SER A 43 3.79 4.00 -6.09
CA SER A 43 2.83 4.48 -7.08
C SER A 43 3.51 5.16 -8.27
N SER A 44 2.95 4.99 -9.47
CA SER A 44 3.29 5.78 -10.65
C SER A 44 2.02 6.29 -11.35
N PRO A 45 1.82 7.62 -11.51
CA PRO A 45 2.67 8.69 -10.97
C PRO A 45 2.74 8.64 -9.43
N ALA A 46 3.81 9.21 -8.86
CA ALA A 46 3.97 9.25 -7.42
C ALA A 46 2.87 10.12 -6.80
N LEU A 47 2.11 9.56 -5.86
CA LEU A 47 1.09 10.31 -5.12
C LEU A 47 1.76 11.30 -4.17
N THR A 48 1.21 12.50 -4.09
CA THR A 48 1.62 13.52 -3.12
C THR A 48 1.00 13.22 -1.74
N ALA A 49 1.59 13.80 -0.69
CA ALA A 49 1.06 13.65 0.66
C ALA A 49 -0.38 14.20 0.78
N GLN A 50 -0.68 15.28 0.06
CA GLN A 50 -2.01 15.89 0.05
C GLN A 50 -3.04 14.98 -0.64
N GLU A 51 -2.72 14.40 -1.80
CA GLU A 51 -3.62 13.47 -2.49
C GLU A 51 -3.96 12.25 -1.63
N ILE A 52 -3.03 11.78 -0.78
CA ILE A 52 -3.29 10.68 0.15
C ILE A 52 -4.10 11.16 1.37
N ALA A 53 -3.83 12.36 1.87
CA ALA A 53 -4.57 12.93 3.00
C ALA A 53 -6.05 13.21 2.67
N GLU A 54 -6.34 13.56 1.43
CA GLU A 54 -7.70 13.81 0.93
C GLU A 54 -8.37 12.56 0.34
N MET A 55 -7.69 11.40 0.39
CA MET A 55 -8.19 10.13 -0.13
C MET A 55 -9.32 9.57 0.73
N ASP A 56 -10.28 8.91 0.07
CA ASP A 56 -11.32 8.17 0.79
C ASP A 56 -10.70 7.01 1.62
N PRO A 57 -11.14 6.78 2.86
CA PRO A 57 -10.59 5.72 3.71
C PRO A 57 -10.66 4.31 3.09
N ALA A 58 -11.68 4.01 2.27
CA ALA A 58 -11.79 2.71 1.64
C ALA A 58 -10.70 2.50 0.58
N ASP A 59 -10.38 3.54 -0.19
CA ASP A 59 -9.30 3.51 -1.17
C ASP A 59 -7.94 3.39 -0.47
N LEU A 60 -7.68 4.17 0.59
CA LEU A 60 -6.45 4.06 1.39
C LEU A 60 -6.28 2.66 1.99
N THR A 61 -7.37 2.08 2.51
CA THR A 61 -7.36 0.72 3.06
C THR A 61 -7.03 -0.31 1.98
N ALA A 62 -7.68 -0.24 0.80
CA ALA A 62 -7.40 -1.14 -0.30
C ALA A 62 -5.94 -1.07 -0.76
N MET A 63 -5.40 0.14 -0.84
CA MET A 63 -4.00 0.40 -1.18
C MET A 63 -3.03 -0.18 -0.13
N SER A 64 -3.38 -0.05 1.16
CA SER A 64 -2.60 -0.58 2.26
C SER A 64 -2.57 -2.11 2.27
N VAL A 65 -3.68 -2.77 1.92
CA VAL A 65 -3.74 -4.24 1.74
C VAL A 65 -2.81 -4.70 0.64
N GLU A 66 -2.77 -3.98 -0.49
CA GLU A 66 -1.86 -4.31 -1.61
C GLU A 66 -0.39 -4.19 -1.19
N VAL A 67 -0.04 -3.13 -0.44
CA VAL A 67 1.32 -2.94 0.13
C VAL A 67 1.71 -4.11 1.01
N VAL A 68 0.86 -4.50 1.97
CA VAL A 68 1.14 -5.62 2.88
C VAL A 68 1.28 -6.93 2.10
N THR A 69 0.41 -7.14 1.10
CA THR A 69 0.43 -8.33 0.24
C THR A 69 1.77 -8.49 -0.49
N PHE A 70 2.42 -7.40 -0.93
CA PHE A 70 3.75 -7.46 -1.53
C PHE A 70 4.86 -7.96 -0.59
N LEU A 71 4.69 -7.78 0.73
CA LEU A 71 5.67 -8.17 1.74
C LEU A 71 5.49 -9.63 2.19
N LEU A 72 4.33 -10.22 1.94
CA LEU A 72 4.04 -11.60 2.30
C LEU A 72 4.66 -12.60 1.30
N LYS A 73 5.14 -13.73 1.83
CA LYS A 73 5.54 -14.86 0.99
C LYS A 73 4.31 -15.49 0.35
N LYS A 74 4.44 -16.01 -0.87
CA LYS A 74 3.34 -16.71 -1.58
C LYS A 74 2.68 -17.82 -0.74
N SER A 75 3.46 -18.52 0.09
CA SER A 75 2.95 -19.56 0.98
C SER A 75 1.99 -19.04 2.05
N VAL A 76 2.19 -17.80 2.52
CA VAL A 76 1.30 -17.16 3.50
C VAL A 76 0.01 -16.72 2.83
N LEU A 77 0.11 -16.13 1.63
CA LEU A 77 -1.05 -15.71 0.85
C LEU A 77 -1.98 -16.88 0.47
N ALA A 78 -1.40 -18.04 0.12
CA ALA A 78 -2.17 -19.24 -0.21
C ALA A 78 -2.96 -19.83 0.97
N GLY A 79 -2.59 -19.49 2.21
CA GLY A 79 -3.28 -19.93 3.42
C GLY A 79 -4.34 -18.95 3.95
N LEU A 80 -4.49 -17.77 3.32
CA LEU A 80 -5.56 -16.85 3.67
C LEU A 80 -6.89 -17.39 3.14
N PRO A 81 -7.97 -17.41 3.94
CA PRO A 81 -9.27 -17.79 3.44
C PRO A 81 -9.66 -16.83 2.31
N THR A 82 -9.81 -17.34 1.10
CA THR A 82 -10.43 -16.59 0.00
C THR A 82 -11.89 -16.41 0.39
N ALA A 83 -12.26 -15.18 0.75
CA ALA A 83 -13.64 -14.81 1.01
C ALA A 83 -14.47 -14.80 -0.28
#